data_AF-A0A9W6S379-F1
#
_entry.id   AF-A0A9W6S379-F1
#
_cell.length_a   1.000
_cell.length_b   1.000
_cell.length_c   1.000
_cell.angle_alpha   90.00
_cell.angle_beta   90.00
_cell.angle_gamma   90.00
#
_symmetry.space_group_name_H-M   'P 1'
#
loop_
_entity.id
_entity.type
_entity.pdbx_description
1 polymer ?
#
loop_
_entity_poly.entity_id
_entity_poly.type
_entity_poly.pdbx_seq_one_letter_code
_entity_poly.pdbx_strand_id
1 'polypeptide(L)'
;MGQDEWDTLPQAEKAFMINGSEHDILPGVWGDLPASTRAAPLSEVAAILLSLVDRGWLEVRRVEPWTAPDGRVGSGPGDLVPREQLPVVLADPREWEYPADPSRWAGALTLVETDAGRRISRRSAE
;
A
#
# COMPACT_ATOMS: atom_id res chain seq x y z
N MET A 1 -23.73 -3.65 -0.87
CA MET A 1 -22.77 -4.30 -1.79
C MET A 1 -21.37 -3.89 -1.34
N GLY A 2 -20.78 -4.54 -0.35
CA GLY A 2 -19.46 -4.14 0.18
C GLY A 2 -18.88 -5.14 1.18
N GLN A 3 -19.72 -5.73 2.02
CA GLN A 3 -19.33 -6.83 2.92
C GLN A 3 -19.10 -8.13 2.13
N ASP A 4 -20.02 -8.48 1.22
CA ASP A 4 -19.83 -9.59 0.28
C ASP A 4 -18.55 -9.41 -0.56
N GLU A 5 -18.24 -8.16 -0.92
CA GLU A 5 -17.08 -7.85 -1.74
C GLU A 5 -15.78 -8.03 -0.96
N TRP A 6 -15.68 -7.48 0.25
CA TRP A 6 -14.54 -7.73 1.14
C TRP A 6 -14.34 -9.21 1.41
N ASP A 7 -15.40 -9.93 1.79
CA ASP A 7 -15.29 -11.33 2.20
C ASP A 7 -14.78 -12.23 1.07
N THR A 8 -15.12 -11.90 -0.17
CA THR A 8 -14.65 -12.61 -1.38
C THR A 8 -13.25 -12.23 -1.85
N LEU A 9 -12.63 -11.17 -1.30
CA LEU A 9 -11.28 -10.79 -1.72
C LEU A 9 -10.24 -11.87 -1.33
N PRO A 10 -9.30 -12.17 -2.24
CA PRO A 10 -8.12 -12.97 -1.91
C PRO A 10 -7.34 -12.38 -0.74
N GLN A 11 -6.66 -13.22 0.06
CA GLN A 11 -5.90 -12.74 1.22
C GLN A 11 -4.84 -11.70 0.85
N ALA A 12 -4.17 -11.82 -0.30
CA ALA A 12 -3.19 -10.85 -0.74
C ALA A 12 -3.82 -9.45 -0.95
N GLU A 13 -5.01 -9.40 -1.55
CA GLU A 13 -5.73 -8.13 -1.71
C GLU A 13 -6.17 -7.53 -0.38
N LYS A 14 -6.66 -8.38 0.55
CA LYS A 14 -6.98 -7.94 1.91
C LYS A 14 -5.75 -7.36 2.63
N ALA A 15 -4.58 -8.01 2.51
CA ALA A 15 -3.34 -7.53 3.10
C ALA A 15 -2.95 -6.14 2.57
N PHE A 16 -2.98 -5.94 1.25
CA PHE A 16 -2.75 -4.63 0.65
C PHE A 16 -3.73 -3.56 1.14
N MET A 17 -5.01 -3.90 1.25
CA MET A 17 -6.06 -2.97 1.73
C MET A 17 -5.87 -2.59 3.21
N ILE A 18 -5.56 -3.56 4.08
CA ILE A 18 -5.29 -3.34 5.51
C ILE A 18 -4.08 -2.42 5.67
N ASN A 19 -2.96 -2.76 5.02
CA ASN A 19 -1.75 -1.96 5.08
C ASN A 19 -1.96 -0.54 4.50
N GLY A 20 -2.80 -0.40 3.47
CA GLY A 20 -3.20 0.92 2.95
C GLY A 20 -3.96 1.76 3.97
N SER A 21 -4.69 1.15 4.89
CA SER A 21 -5.38 1.85 5.98
C SER A 21 -4.42 2.29 7.10
N GLU A 22 -3.27 1.62 7.21
CA GLU A 22 -2.20 1.86 8.19
C GLU A 22 -1.09 2.77 7.62
N HIS A 23 -1.15 3.06 6.33
CA HIS A 23 -0.13 3.80 5.57
C HIS A 23 1.25 3.12 5.57
N ASP A 24 1.26 1.78 5.55
CA ASP A 24 2.50 1.04 5.54
C ASP A 24 3.29 1.23 4.25
N ILE A 25 4.61 1.15 4.42
CA ILE A 25 5.55 1.14 3.30
C ILE A 25 5.59 -0.24 2.64
N LEU A 26 5.90 -0.30 1.34
CA LEU A 26 5.93 -1.58 0.60
C LEU A 26 6.77 -2.70 1.25
N PRO A 27 7.93 -2.44 1.88
CA PRO A 27 8.65 -3.48 2.62
C PRO A 27 7.87 -4.04 3.82
N GLY A 28 7.07 -3.22 4.49
CA GLY A 28 6.13 -3.63 5.55
C GLY A 28 5.02 -4.51 4.98
N VAL A 29 4.38 -4.01 3.93
CA VAL A 29 3.34 -4.74 3.17
C VAL A 29 3.83 -6.10 2.72
N TRP A 30 5.06 -6.17 2.18
CA TRP A 30 5.65 -7.42 1.74
C TRP A 30 5.71 -8.44 2.88
N GLY A 31 6.06 -8.02 4.10
CA GLY A 31 6.08 -8.87 5.29
C GLY A 31 4.73 -9.51 5.62
N ASP A 32 3.63 -8.80 5.37
CA ASP A 32 2.27 -9.23 5.66
C ASP A 32 1.62 -10.03 4.52
N LEU A 33 2.24 -10.08 3.34
CA LEU A 33 1.72 -10.87 2.23
C LEU A 33 1.77 -12.38 2.55
N PRO A 34 0.76 -13.15 2.11
CA PRO A 34 0.77 -14.60 2.21
C PRO A 34 2.06 -15.20 1.65
N ALA A 35 2.54 -16.29 2.25
CA ALA A 35 3.79 -16.93 1.82
C ALA A 35 3.76 -17.36 0.34
N SER A 36 2.60 -17.79 -0.17
CA SER A 36 2.40 -18.11 -1.58
C SER A 36 2.57 -16.89 -2.49
N THR A 37 2.09 -15.73 -2.06
CA THR A 37 2.24 -14.47 -2.79
C THR A 37 3.68 -13.99 -2.78
N ARG A 38 4.38 -14.09 -1.64
CA ARG A 38 5.82 -13.75 -1.56
C ARG A 38 6.72 -14.67 -2.37
N ALA A 39 6.29 -15.90 -2.63
CA ALA A 39 7.02 -16.84 -3.49
C ALA A 39 6.79 -16.59 -4.99
N ALA A 40 5.81 -15.74 -5.36
CA ALA A 40 5.52 -15.40 -6.74
C ALA A 40 6.53 -14.38 -7.30
N PRO A 41 6.70 -14.29 -8.63
CA PRO A 41 7.44 -13.21 -9.25
C PRO A 41 6.92 -11.83 -8.84
N LEU A 42 7.83 -10.86 -8.66
CA LEU A 42 7.48 -9.50 -8.26
C LEU A 42 6.45 -8.85 -9.20
N SER A 43 6.52 -9.16 -10.49
CA SER A 43 5.54 -8.69 -11.48
C SER A 43 4.11 -9.18 -11.21
N GLU A 44 3.95 -10.39 -10.67
CA GLU A 44 2.62 -10.92 -10.31
C GLU A 44 2.10 -10.24 -9.04
N VAL A 45 2.97 -10.01 -8.05
CA VAL A 45 2.61 -9.27 -6.84
C VAL A 45 2.24 -7.82 -7.18
N ALA A 46 3.03 -7.16 -8.03
CA ALA A 46 2.75 -5.82 -8.53
C ALA A 46 1.41 -5.76 -9.28
N ALA A 47 1.06 -6.78 -10.07
CA ALA A 47 -0.21 -6.83 -10.79
C ALA A 47 -1.43 -6.86 -9.84
N ILE A 48 -1.32 -7.53 -8.68
CA ILE A 48 -2.37 -7.53 -7.65
C ILE A 48 -2.57 -6.10 -7.12
N LEU A 49 -1.48 -5.43 -6.74
CA LEU A 49 -1.55 -4.05 -6.25
C LEU A 49 -2.10 -3.09 -7.33
N LEU A 50 -1.64 -3.20 -8.58
CA LEU A 50 -2.14 -2.38 -9.68
C LEU A 50 -3.65 -2.56 -9.91
N SER A 51 -4.18 -3.78 -9.76
CA SER A 51 -5.63 -4.05 -9.84
C SER A 51 -6.43 -3.31 -8.75
N LEU A 52 -5.88 -3.19 -7.54
CA LEU A 52 -6.52 -2.42 -6.45
C LEU A 52 -6.48 -0.91 -6.72
N VAL A 53 -5.38 -0.41 -7.31
CA VAL A 53 -5.25 0.99 -7.75
C VAL A 53 -6.21 1.28 -8.90
N ASP A 54 -6.35 0.37 -9.87
CA ASP A 54 -7.25 0.53 -11.02
C ASP A 54 -8.73 0.55 -10.63
N ARG A 55 -9.08 -0.17 -9.56
CA ARG A 55 -10.41 -0.08 -8.91
C ARG A 55 -10.60 1.21 -8.11
N GLY A 56 -9.54 2.00 -7.95
CA GLY A 56 -9.54 3.23 -7.16
C GLY A 56 -9.61 2.98 -5.66
N TRP A 57 -9.25 1.79 -5.17
CA TRP A 57 -9.35 1.42 -3.75
C TRP A 57 -8.09 1.76 -2.97
N LEU A 58 -6.95 1.74 -3.65
CA LEU A 58 -5.66 2.13 -3.10
C LEU A 58 -5.02 3.20 -3.97
N GLU A 59 -4.22 4.03 -3.32
CA GLU A 59 -3.24 4.91 -3.93
C GLU A 59 -1.84 4.44 -3.53
N VAL A 60 -0.88 4.60 -4.42
CA VAL A 60 0.55 4.40 -4.12
C VAL A 60 1.18 5.77 -4.09
N ARG A 61 1.78 6.13 -2.96
CA ARG A 61 2.35 7.46 -2.71
C ARG A 61 3.81 7.34 -2.29
N ARG A 62 4.54 8.45 -2.34
CA ARG A 62 5.87 8.56 -1.74
C ARG A 62 5.74 9.05 -0.31
N VAL A 63 6.52 8.48 0.61
CA VAL A 63 6.60 8.98 1.98
C VAL A 63 7.33 10.33 2.00
N GLU A 64 6.78 11.30 2.71
CA GLU A 64 7.38 12.62 2.92
C GLU A 64 7.51 12.94 4.41
N PRO A 65 8.50 13.77 4.78
CA PRO A 65 8.54 14.36 6.11
C PRO A 65 7.27 15.13 6.39
N TRP A 66 6.68 14.90 7.57
CA TRP A 66 5.50 15.61 8.01
C TRP A 66 5.74 16.19 9.40
N THR A 67 5.15 17.34 9.69
CA THR A 67 5.20 17.94 11.03
C THR A 67 3.77 18.12 11.53
N ALA A 68 3.48 17.53 12.67
CA ALA A 68 2.20 17.65 13.35
C ALA A 68 1.95 19.10 13.80
N PRO A 69 0.69 19.52 14.01
CA PRO A 69 0.37 20.86 14.50
C PRO A 69 1.04 21.23 15.83
N ASP A 70 1.43 20.24 16.64
CA ASP A 70 2.14 20.40 17.92
C ASP A 70 3.67 20.45 17.77
N GLY A 71 4.19 20.45 16.54
CA GLY A 71 5.62 20.52 16.24
C GLY A 71 6.35 19.18 16.23
N ARG A 72 5.67 18.05 16.50
CA ARG A 72 6.31 16.73 16.36
C ARG A 72 6.62 16.43 14.90
N VAL A 73 7.86 16.06 14.63
CA VAL A 73 8.31 15.61 13.30
C VAL A 73 8.01 14.12 13.15
N GLY A 74 7.51 13.75 11.99
CA GLY A 74 7.24 12.38 11.60
C GLY A 74 7.36 12.20 10.10
N SER A 75 6.69 11.17 9.59
CA SER A 75 6.59 10.90 8.16
C SER A 75 5.14 10.55 7.83
N GLY A 76 4.71 10.86 6.62
CA GLY A 76 3.36 10.54 6.17
C GLY A 76 3.29 10.42 4.65
N PRO A 77 2.10 10.09 4.11
CA PRO A 77 1.90 10.03 2.67
C PRO A 77 2.06 11.41 2.04
N GLY A 78 2.95 11.51 1.06
CA GLY A 78 3.19 12.69 0.25
C GLY A 78 2.55 12.57 -1.13
N ASP A 79 3.33 12.88 -2.17
CA ASP A 79 2.87 12.88 -3.55
C ASP A 79 2.39 11.51 -4.06
N LEU A 80 1.32 11.56 -4.86
CA LEU A 80 0.77 10.41 -5.57
C LEU A 80 1.72 9.99 -6.70
N VAL A 81 2.06 8.70 -6.75
CA VAL A 81 2.79 8.14 -7.88
C VAL A 81 1.81 7.96 -9.04
N PRO A 82 2.04 8.60 -10.20
CA PRO A 82 1.11 8.49 -11.32
C PRO A 82 0.94 7.05 -11.80
N ARG A 83 -0.29 6.68 -12.16
CA ARG A 83 -0.65 5.30 -12.50
C ARG A 83 0.19 4.72 -13.63
N GLU A 84 0.57 5.54 -14.60
CA GLU A 84 1.43 5.21 -15.73
C GLU A 84 2.88 4.89 -15.33
N GLN A 85 3.34 5.39 -14.18
CA GLN A 85 4.68 5.13 -13.66
C GLN A 85 4.72 3.87 -12.79
N LEU A 86 3.60 3.46 -12.19
CA LEU A 86 3.54 2.34 -11.24
C LEU A 86 4.12 1.03 -11.78
N PRO A 87 3.87 0.59 -13.04
CA PRO A 87 4.47 -0.65 -13.54
C PRO A 87 6.00 -0.64 -13.51
N VAL A 88 6.61 0.53 -13.78
CA VAL A 88 8.08 0.68 -13.78
C VAL A 88 8.61 0.70 -12.37
N VAL A 89 7.98 1.48 -11.48
CA VAL A 89 8.45 1.63 -10.09
C VAL A 89 8.28 0.32 -9.33
N LEU A 90 7.13 -0.36 -9.45
CA LEU A 90 6.86 -1.63 -8.74
C LEU A 90 7.71 -2.79 -9.27
N ALA A 91 8.28 -2.69 -10.47
CA ALA A 91 9.21 -3.68 -10.99
C ALA A 91 10.62 -3.58 -10.39
N ASP A 92 10.95 -2.48 -9.70
CA ASP A 92 12.24 -2.31 -9.03
C ASP A 92 12.25 -3.02 -7.66
N PRO A 93 13.05 -4.08 -7.47
CA PRO A 93 13.10 -4.80 -6.20
C PRO A 93 13.46 -3.92 -5.01
N ARG A 94 14.20 -2.82 -5.24
CA ARG A 94 14.64 -1.89 -4.18
C ARG A 94 13.46 -1.18 -3.51
N GLU A 95 12.34 -1.02 -4.21
CA GLU A 95 11.14 -0.40 -3.65
C GLU A 95 10.42 -1.33 -2.65
N TRP A 96 10.76 -2.62 -2.64
CA TRP A 96 10.20 -3.65 -1.76
C TRP A 96 11.14 -4.05 -0.61
N GLU A 97 12.34 -3.47 -0.57
CA GLU A 97 13.33 -3.70 0.47
C GLU A 97 13.34 -2.56 1.50
N TYR A 98 13.59 -2.90 2.76
CA TYR A 98 13.77 -1.88 3.78
C TYR A 98 15.02 -1.04 3.45
N PRO A 99 14.93 0.32 3.45
CA PRO A 99 16.11 1.17 3.35
C PRO A 99 17.15 0.80 4.43
N ALA A 100 18.43 0.90 4.05
CA ALA A 100 19.55 0.59 4.94
C ALA A 100 19.57 1.45 6.22
N ASP A 101 18.98 2.65 6.15
CA ASP A 101 18.74 3.53 7.30
C ASP A 101 17.22 3.58 7.58
N PRO A 102 16.72 2.85 8.59
CA PRO A 102 15.31 2.85 8.97
C PRO A 102 14.81 4.22 9.48
N SER A 103 15.69 5.20 9.71
CA SER A 103 15.28 6.56 10.02
C SER A 103 14.92 7.38 8.78
N ARG A 104 15.13 6.83 7.57
CA ARG A 104 14.93 7.49 6.28
C ARG A 104 13.91 6.77 5.40
N TRP A 105 12.67 6.72 5.87
CA TRP A 105 11.54 6.30 5.04
C TRP A 105 11.19 7.29 3.92
N ALA A 106 11.68 8.53 4.01
CA ALA A 106 11.42 9.56 3.01
C ALA A 106 11.78 9.08 1.60
N GLY A 107 10.80 9.17 0.70
CA GLY A 107 10.90 8.68 -0.67
C GLY A 107 10.52 7.20 -0.86
N ALA A 108 10.34 6.41 0.19
CA ALA A 108 9.82 5.04 0.05
C ALA A 108 8.36 5.05 -0.46
N LEU A 109 7.94 3.96 -1.10
CA LEU A 109 6.54 3.78 -1.47
C LEU A 109 5.70 3.38 -0.26
N THR A 110 4.55 4.06 -0.09
CA THR A 110 3.51 3.77 0.90
C THR A 110 2.16 3.60 0.22
N LEU A 111 1.28 2.81 0.84
CA LEU A 111 -0.08 2.60 0.38
C LEU A 111 -1.04 3.51 1.13
N VAL A 112 -2.01 4.09 0.43
CA VAL A 112 -3.08 4.86 1.06
C VAL A 112 -4.42 4.32 0.61
N GLU A 113 -5.24 3.93 1.59
CA GLU A 113 -6.62 3.53 1.35
C GLU A 113 -7.47 4.75 0.98
N THR A 114 -8.18 4.66 -0.14
CA THR A 114 -9.08 5.72 -0.60
C THR A 114 -10.43 5.65 0.11
N ASP A 115 -11.29 6.65 -0.10
CA ASP A 115 -12.68 6.58 0.35
C ASP A 115 -13.45 5.41 -0.29
N ALA A 116 -13.12 5.03 -1.53
CA ALA A 116 -13.73 3.88 -2.18
C ALA A 116 -13.25 2.58 -1.51
N GLY A 117 -11.95 2.47 -1.23
CA GLY A 117 -11.38 1.32 -0.53
C GLY A 117 -11.97 1.14 0.87
N ARG A 118 -12.09 2.24 1.63
CA ARG A 118 -12.73 2.25 2.96
C ARG A 118 -14.15 1.71 2.96
N ARG A 119 -14.94 1.95 1.90
CA ARG A 119 -16.31 1.41 1.80
C ARG A 119 -16.35 -0.10 1.65
N ILE A 120 -15.27 -0.70 1.14
CA ILE A 120 -15.08 -2.15 1.04
C ILE A 120 -14.62 -2.69 2.40
N SER A 121 -13.56 -2.12 3.00
CA SER A 121 -12.93 -2.65 4.21
C SER A 121 -13.69 -2.39 5.52
N ARG A 122 -14.37 -1.24 5.67
CA ARG A 122 -14.93 -0.77 6.96
C ARG A 122 -16.42 -0.99 7.18
N ARG A 123 -17.14 -1.74 6.33
CA ARG A 123 -18.54 -2.11 6.64
C ARG A 123 -18.68 -3.17 7.75
N SER A 124 -17.61 -3.47 8.48
CA SER A 124 -17.59 -4.31 9.68
C SER A 124 -17.38 -3.47 10.94
N ALA A 125 -18.33 -2.58 11.26
CA ALA A 125 -18.45 -1.96 12.58
C ALA A 125 -19.89 -1.47 12.80
N GLU A 126 -20.84 -2.40 12.84
CA GLU A 126 -22.11 -2.26 13.56
C GLU A 126 -22.34 -3.50 14.43
#